data_AF-A0A969G8I2-F1
#
_entry.id   AF-A0A969G8I2-F1
#
_cell.length_a   1.000
_cell.length_b   1.000
_cell.length_c   1.000
_cell.angle_alpha   90.00
_cell.angle_beta   90.00
_cell.angle_gamma   90.00
#
_symmetry.space_group_name_H-M   'P 1'
#
loop_
_entity.id
_entity.type
_entity.pdbx_description
1 polymer ?
#
loop_
_entity_poly.entity_id
_entity_poly.type
_entity_poly.pdbx_seq_one_letter_code
_entity_poly.pdbx_strand_id
1 'polypeptide(L)' 'MLAAQVLNDNNLPVYGCYIVGRMWVFITLEDKKYAFSNAFIVDNDDIFDIYRILKSLKWHIEQRINIT' A
#
# COMPACT_ATOMS: atom_id res chain seq x y z
N MET A 1 2.23 -1.40 10.62
CA MET A 1 2.81 -2.60 9.98
C MET A 1 3.11 -3.74 10.96
N LEU A 2 3.76 -3.51 12.11
CA LEU A 2 4.06 -4.59 13.07
C LEU A 2 2.80 -5.29 13.64
N ALA A 3 1.80 -4.52 14.09
CA ALA A 3 0.53 -5.12 14.54
C ALA A 3 -0.17 -5.89 13.42
N ALA A 4 -0.18 -5.33 12.21
CA ALA A 4 -0.74 -6.00 11.04
C ALA A 4 -0.02 -7.31 10.72
N GLN A 5 1.32 -7.37 10.86
CA GLN A 5 2.09 -8.61 10.69
C GLN A 5 1.62 -9.71 11.64
N VAL A 6 1.38 -9.37 12.90
CA VAL A 6 0.99 -10.34 13.93
C VAL A 6 -0.45 -10.84 13.72
N LEU A 7 -1.33 -9.99 13.18
CA LEU A 7 -2.74 -10.29 12.96
C LEU A 7 -3.04 -10.86 11.55
N ASN A 8 -2.03 -10.98 10.69
CA ASN A 8 -2.22 -11.37 9.30
C ASN A 8 -2.25 -12.90 9.13
N ASP A 9 -3.39 -13.51 9.41
CA ASP A 9 -3.56 -14.98 9.44
C ASP A 9 -3.87 -15.59 8.06
N ASN A 10 -3.92 -14.79 6.99
CA ASN A 10 -4.31 -15.24 5.64
C ASN A 10 -3.13 -15.41 4.67
N ASN A 11 -1.89 -15.21 5.12
CA ASN A 11 -0.67 -15.25 4.31
C ASN A 11 -0.69 -14.36 3.04
N LEU A 12 -1.60 -13.39 2.96
CA LEU A 12 -1.62 -12.43 1.86
C LEU A 12 -0.72 -11.24 2.19
N PRO A 13 -0.14 -10.57 1.19
CA PRO A 13 0.60 -9.34 1.42
C PRO A 13 -0.28 -8.27 2.08
N VAL A 14 0.30 -7.59 3.08
CA VAL A 14 -0.27 -6.42 3.73
C VAL A 14 0.28 -5.18 3.05
N TYR A 15 -0.60 -4.35 2.51
CA TYR A 15 -0.24 -3.08 1.89
C TYR A 15 -0.43 -1.94 2.89
N GLY A 16 0.53 -1.02 2.94
CA GLY A 16 0.51 0.15 3.79
C GLY A 16 1.04 1.38 3.08
N CYS A 17 0.78 2.55 3.65
CA CYS A 17 1.33 3.82 3.22
C CYS A 17 1.56 4.68 4.46
N TYR A 18 2.66 5.43 4.50
CA TYR A 18 2.81 6.52 5.43
C TYR A 18 3.04 7.83 4.68
N ILE A 19 2.62 8.92 5.31
CA ILE A 19 2.68 10.26 4.74
C ILE A 19 3.46 11.14 5.70
N VAL A 20 4.52 11.79 5.20
CA VAL A 20 5.28 12.80 5.94
C VAL A 20 5.26 14.09 5.13
N GLY A 21 4.43 15.03 5.55
CA GLY A 21 4.17 16.25 4.77
C GLY A 21 3.60 15.90 3.39
N ARG A 22 4.32 16.29 2.33
CA ARG A 22 3.96 16.02 0.93
C ARG A 22 4.50 14.69 0.39
N MET A 23 5.28 13.94 1.18
CA MET A 23 5.92 12.70 0.76
C MET A 23 5.06 11.50 1.13
N TRP A 24 4.76 10.64 0.14
CA TRP A 24 4.04 9.39 0.31
C TRP A 24 4.98 8.23 0.03
N VAL A 25 5.08 7.28 0.96
CA VAL A 25 5.87 6.06 0.78
C VAL A 25 4.96 4.87 0.99
N PHE A 26 4.88 4.03 -0.04
CA PHE A 26 4.11 2.80 -0.02
C PHE A 26 4.97 1.63 0.47
N ILE A 27 4.34 0.73 1.22
CA ILE A 27 4.99 -0.38 1.87
C ILE A 27 4.20 -1.65 1.56
N THR A 28 4.90 -2.69 1.14
CA THR A 28 4.37 -4.06 1.13
C THR A 28 5.06 -4.86 2.21
N LEU A 29 4.28 -5.52 3.04
CA LEU A 29 4.74 -6.52 3.99
C LEU A 29 4.28 -7.89 3.52
N GLU A 30 5.24 -8.77 3.28
CA GLU A 30 5.02 -10.18 2.96
C GLU A 30 5.82 -11.00 3.98
N ASP A 31 5.10 -11.81 4.77
CA ASP A 31 5.62 -12.50 5.95
C ASP A 31 6.37 -11.54 6.92
N LYS A 32 7.71 -11.56 6.85
CA LYS A 32 8.64 -10.76 7.66
C LYS A 32 9.50 -9.82 6.83
N LYS A 33 9.20 -9.68 5.54
CA LYS A 33 9.95 -8.88 4.60
C LYS A 33 9.17 -7.62 4.27
N TYR A 34 9.89 -6.50 4.28
CA TYR A 34 9.37 -5.20 3.90
C TYR A 34 9.96 -4.79 2.56
N ALA A 35 9.09 -4.33 1.66
CA ALA A 35 9.48 -3.58 0.47
C ALA A 35 8.92 -2.17 0.59
N PHE A 36 9.77 -1.17 0.33
CA PHE A 36 9.41 0.24 0.34
C PHE A 36 9.52 0.79 -1.08
N SER A 37 8.57 1.62 -1.48
CA SER A 37 8.74 2.45 -2.67
C SER A 37 9.71 3.60 -2.39
N ASN A 38 10.17 4.27 -3.45
CA ASN A 38 10.64 5.63 -3.33
C ASN A 38 9.49 6.54 -2.82
N ALA A 39 9.85 7.72 -2.30
CA ALA A 39 8.87 8.73 -1.92
C ALA A 39 8.26 9.37 -3.18
N PHE A 40 6.93 9.42 -3.23
CA PHE A 40 6.16 10.16 -4.22
C PHE A 40 5.78 11.52 -3.64
N ILE A 41 5.90 12.58 -4.42
CA ILE A 41 5.63 13.95 -3.97
C ILE A 41 4.28 14.44 -4.51
N VAL A 42 3.38 14.92 -3.65
CA VAL A 42 2.01 15.25 -4.11
C VAL A 42 1.88 16.53 -4.95
N ASP A 43 2.92 17.37 -5.01
CA ASP A 43 2.89 18.66 -5.73
C ASP A 43 3.56 18.63 -7.11
N ASN A 44 3.90 17.44 -7.61
CA ASN A 44 4.37 17.21 -8.96
C ASN A 44 3.55 16.08 -9.63
N ASP A 45 4.03 15.58 -10.76
CA ASP A 45 3.36 14.53 -11.53
C ASP A 45 3.29 13.16 -10.81
N ASP A 46 4.03 12.94 -9.72
CA ASP A 46 3.94 11.72 -8.91
C ASP A 46 2.52 11.52 -8.35
N ILE A 47 1.71 12.59 -8.28
CA ILE A 47 0.29 12.50 -7.90
C ILE A 47 -0.48 11.48 -8.76
N PHE A 48 -0.11 11.33 -10.04
CA PHE A 48 -0.74 10.36 -10.93
C PHE A 48 -0.32 8.92 -10.59
N ASP A 49 0.92 8.71 -10.17
CA ASP A 49 1.39 7.41 -9.68
C ASP A 49 0.77 7.05 -8.33
N ILE A 50 0.65 8.02 -7.41
CA ILE A 50 -0.08 7.85 -6.15
C ILE A 50 -1.51 7.38 -6.44
N TYR A 51 -2.22 8.07 -7.34
CA TYR A 51 -3.58 7.70 -7.72
C TYR A 51 -3.64 6.29 -8.33
N ARG A 52 -2.70 5.94 -9.21
CA ARG A 52 -2.62 4.61 -9.84
C ARG A 52 -2.42 3.49 -8.81
N ILE A 53 -1.55 3.71 -7.82
CA ILE A 53 -1.31 2.75 -6.72
C ILE A 53 -2.58 2.56 -5.88
N LEU A 54 -3.26 3.65 -5.52
CA LEU A 54 -4.52 3.59 -4.77
C LEU A 54 -5.64 2.87 -5.54
N LYS A 55 -5.71 3.08 -6.86
CA LYS A 55 -6.66 2.36 -7.73
C LYS A 55 -6.37 0.87 -7.81
N SER A 56 -5.09 0.48 -7.88
CA SER A 56 -4.69 -0.93 -7.84
C SER A 56 -5.03 -1.57 -6.49
N LEU A 57 -4.77 -0.88 -5.37
CA LEU A 57 -5.16 -1.37 -4.05
C LEU A 57 -6.67 -1.55 -3.92
N LYS A 58 -7.47 -0.58 -4.41
CA LYS A 58 -8.93 -0.70 -4.44
C LYS A 58 -9.37 -1.97 -5.17
N TRP A 59 -8.82 -2.21 -6.37
CA TRP A 59 -9.12 -3.43 -7.13
C TRP A 59 -8.79 -4.70 -6.33
N HIS A 60 -7.61 -4.78 -5.70
CA HIS A 60 -7.25 -5.92 -4.86
C HIS A 60 -8.21 -6.12 -3.68
N ILE A 61 -8.69 -5.05 -3.06
CA ILE A 61 -9.69 -5.14 -1.98
C ILE A 61 -11.00 -5.68 -2.54
N GLU A 62 -11.49 -5.14 -3.65
CA GLU A 62 -12.75 -5.55 -4.31
C GLU A 62 -12.75 -7.03 -4.67
N GLN A 63 -11.63 -7.55 -5.20
CA GLN A 63 -11.45 -8.97 -5.49
C GLN A 63 -11.50 -9.83 -4.22
N ARG A 64 -11.03 -9.33 -3.07
CA ARG A 64 -11.06 -10.08 -1.79
C ARG A 64 -12.43 -10.12 -1.15
N ILE A 65 -13.25 -9.10 -1.37
CA ILE A 65 -14.60 -8.99 -0.77
C ILE A 65 -15.71 -9.46 -1.74
N ASN A 66 -15.35 -10.05 -2.89
CA ASN A 66 -16.28 -10.56 -3.91
C ASN A 66 -17.29 -9.50 -4.41
N ILE A 67 -16.85 -8.25 -4.61
CA ILE A 67 -17.72 -7.16 -5.12
C ILE A 67 -17.60 -7.00 -6.66
N THR A 68 -17.06 -7.97 -7.39
CA THR A 68 -17.03 -7.94 -8.86
C THR A 68 -17.07 -9.34 -9.46
#